data_AF-A0A951BXE2-F1
#
_entry.id   AF-A0A951BXE2-F1
#
_cell.length_a   1.000
_cell.length_b   1.000
_cell.length_c   1.000
_cell.angle_alpha   90.00
_cell.angle_beta   90.00
_cell.angle_gamma   90.00
#
_symmetry.space_group_name_H-M   'P 1'
#
loop_
_entity.id
_entity.type
_entity.pdbx_description
1 polymer ?
#
loop_
_entity_poly.entity_id
_entity_poly.type
_entity_poly.pdbx_seq_one_letter_code
_entity_poly.pdbx_strand_id
1 'polypeptide(L)'
;MRYWNVLFLAVFAGNLDAGYRIEVVVCNFASLPEYEITTAEAEAAFAFHTIPAEVTWLDCATPSPKSEEGRTLRFLVRLRQDVPRYYLREVSLRTMGRAYLSDSGEGYVADVYCPAVEALAQLRVASESSLIGYTMAHELGHLLIGPGHAARGIMSADWGPLEMSRIAKRWLEFDLRDRTAIRRRLEGQGGNFAAE
;
A
#
# COMPACT_ATOMS: atom_id res chain seq x y z
N MET A 1 -18.14 4.25 -14.90
CA MET A 1 -18.32 5.60 -14.33
C MET A 1 -18.83 5.42 -12.92
N ARG A 2 -18.00 5.64 -11.90
CA ARG A 2 -18.46 5.66 -10.50
C ARG A 2 -19.40 6.85 -10.37
N TYR A 3 -20.68 6.58 -10.17
CA TYR A 3 -21.62 7.62 -9.78
C TYR A 3 -21.22 8.08 -8.40
N TRP A 4 -21.15 9.40 -8.25
CA TRP A 4 -20.65 10.10 -7.08
C TRP A 4 -21.48 9.73 -5.84
N ASN A 5 -21.01 8.74 -5.09
CA ASN A 5 -21.34 8.57 -3.68
C ASN A 5 -20.02 8.75 -2.94
N VAL A 6 -19.75 9.99 -2.56
CA VAL A 6 -18.72 10.28 -1.56
C VAL A 6 -19.22 9.67 -0.26
N LEU A 7 -18.90 8.40 -0.02
CA LEU A 7 -19.17 7.75 1.26
C LEU A 7 -18.10 8.25 2.24
N PHE A 8 -18.33 9.43 2.81
CA PHE A 8 -17.59 9.88 3.99
C PHE A 8 -17.97 8.95 5.16
N LEU A 9 -17.15 7.92 5.40
CA LEU A 9 -17.10 7.26 6.69
C LEU A 9 -15.79 7.61 7.37
N ALA A 10 -15.77 8.76 8.03
CA ALA A 10 -14.86 9.04 9.11
C ALA A 10 -15.54 9.98 10.11
N VAL A 11 -15.91 9.45 11.26
CA VAL A 11 -16.01 10.26 12.48
C VAL A 11 -15.07 9.63 13.50
N PHE A 12 -13.85 10.14 13.54
CA PHE A 12 -13.13 10.31 14.78
C PHE A 12 -12.82 11.80 14.91
N ALA A 13 -13.57 12.47 15.79
CA ALA A 13 -13.23 13.80 16.25
C ALA A 13 -11.96 13.69 17.11
N GLY A 14 -10.80 13.85 16.47
CA GLY A 14 -9.51 14.12 17.08
C GLY A 14 -8.97 15.41 16.48
N ASN A 15 -8.50 16.31 17.33
CA ASN A 15 -8.15 17.69 17.03
C ASN A 15 -7.35 17.92 15.73
N LEU A 16 -7.58 19.09 15.12
CA LEU A 16 -6.79 19.71 14.05
C LEU A 16 -5.29 19.65 14.38
N ASP A 17 -4.61 18.65 13.84
CA ASP A 17 -3.16 18.66 13.67
C ASP A 17 -2.90 18.35 12.20
N ALA A 18 -2.00 19.11 11.58
CA ALA A 18 -1.76 19.04 10.14
C ALA A 18 -1.12 17.69 9.75
N GLY A 19 -1.95 16.66 9.61
CA GLY A 19 -1.55 15.29 9.31
C GLY A 19 -0.91 15.18 7.93
N TYR A 20 0.09 14.33 7.80
CA TYR A 20 0.64 13.97 6.50
C TYR A 20 -0.40 13.21 5.69
N ARG A 21 -0.46 13.45 4.38
CA ARG A 21 -1.36 12.73 3.49
C ARG A 21 -0.59 11.82 2.56
N ILE A 22 -1.10 10.60 2.38
CA ILE A 22 -0.64 9.64 1.38
C ILE A 22 -1.80 9.43 0.42
N GLU A 23 -1.68 9.98 -0.79
CA GLU A 23 -2.61 9.70 -1.87
C GLU A 23 -2.15 8.48 -2.66
N VAL A 24 -3.01 7.48 -2.80
CA VAL A 24 -2.73 6.27 -3.58
C VAL A 24 -3.73 6.18 -4.71
N VAL A 25 -3.23 6.29 -5.94
CA VAL A 25 -4.02 6.05 -7.16
C VAL A 25 -3.98 4.56 -7.47
N VAL A 26 -5.14 3.92 -7.59
CA VAL A 26 -5.26 2.50 -7.89
C VAL A 26 -5.77 2.30 -9.32
N CYS A 27 -4.98 1.62 -10.15
CA CYS A 27 -5.32 1.26 -11.52
C CYS A 27 -5.58 -0.25 -11.63
N ASN A 28 -6.84 -0.61 -11.87
CA ASN A 28 -7.27 -1.99 -12.03
C ASN A 28 -7.05 -2.52 -13.46
N PHE A 29 -5.81 -2.89 -13.80
CA PHE A 29 -5.52 -3.58 -15.07
C PHE A 29 -5.82 -5.09 -15.00
N ALA A 30 -6.11 -5.62 -13.81
CA ALA A 30 -6.51 -7.01 -13.58
C ALA A 30 -8.01 -7.26 -13.80
N SER A 31 -8.81 -6.21 -14.02
CA SER A 31 -10.28 -6.31 -14.14
C SER A 31 -10.95 -6.98 -12.93
N LEU A 32 -10.38 -6.78 -11.73
CA LEU A 32 -10.98 -7.22 -10.48
C LEU A 32 -12.34 -6.54 -10.26
N PRO A 33 -13.31 -7.24 -9.63
CA PRO A 33 -14.55 -6.63 -9.18
C PRO A 33 -14.32 -5.46 -8.20
N GLU A 34 -15.20 -4.46 -8.22
CA GLU A 34 -15.08 -3.28 -7.36
C GLU A 34 -15.05 -3.60 -5.85
N TYR A 35 -15.78 -4.64 -5.42
CA TYR A 35 -15.80 -5.04 -4.01
C TYR A 35 -14.43 -5.58 -3.54
N GLU A 36 -13.67 -6.23 -4.43
CA GLU A 36 -12.35 -6.76 -4.10
C GLU A 36 -11.33 -5.62 -3.96
N ILE A 37 -11.40 -4.65 -4.86
CA ILE A 37 -10.57 -3.43 -4.79
C ILE A 37 -10.86 -2.67 -3.50
N THR A 38 -12.14 -2.40 -3.22
CA THR A 38 -12.57 -1.66 -2.02
C THR A 38 -12.12 -2.39 -0.75
N THR A 39 -12.21 -3.72 -0.73
CA THR A 39 -11.73 -4.52 0.41
C THR A 39 -10.21 -4.44 0.53
N ALA A 40 -9.47 -4.58 -0.57
CA ALA A 40 -8.01 -4.48 -0.57
C ALA A 40 -7.51 -3.09 -0.12
N GLU A 41 -8.15 -2.01 -0.58
CA GLU A 41 -7.88 -0.63 -0.13
C GLU A 41 -8.11 -0.49 1.38
N ALA A 42 -9.20 -1.06 1.91
CA ALA A 42 -9.49 -1.01 3.34
C ALA A 42 -8.46 -1.81 4.18
N GLU A 43 -8.01 -2.97 3.68
CA GLU A 43 -6.98 -3.78 4.34
C GLU A 43 -5.61 -3.08 4.31
N ALA A 44 -5.26 -2.46 3.17
CA ALA A 44 -4.07 -1.65 3.07
C ALA A 44 -4.14 -0.42 3.99
N ALA A 45 -5.28 0.28 4.06
CA ALA A 45 -5.47 1.40 4.98
C ALA A 45 -5.30 0.96 6.44
N PHE A 46 -5.84 -0.21 6.80
CA PHE A 46 -5.67 -0.77 8.13
C PHE A 46 -4.20 -1.06 8.47
N ALA A 47 -3.42 -1.58 7.52
CA ALA A 47 -1.99 -1.78 7.71
C ALA A 47 -1.24 -0.48 8.10
N PHE A 48 -1.70 0.68 7.64
CA PHE A 48 -1.15 2.00 7.99
C PHE A 48 -1.74 2.62 9.27
N HIS A 49 -2.70 1.99 9.96
CA HIS A 49 -3.47 2.62 11.05
C HIS A 49 -2.65 3.16 12.25
N THR A 50 -1.42 2.67 12.44
CA THR A 50 -0.53 3.10 13.53
C THR A 50 0.51 4.14 13.09
N ILE A 51 0.44 4.57 11.83
CA ILE A 51 1.25 5.63 11.23
C ILE A 51 0.39 6.90 11.21
N PRO A 52 0.91 8.06 11.65
CA PRO A 52 0.15 9.31 11.71
C PRO A 52 0.04 9.96 10.33
N ALA A 53 -0.64 9.28 9.40
CA ALA A 53 -0.91 9.76 8.05
C ALA A 53 -2.33 9.39 7.62
N GLU A 54 -2.99 10.32 6.94
CA GLU A 54 -4.24 10.04 6.24
C GLU A 54 -3.92 9.36 4.91
N VAL A 55 -4.47 8.16 4.67
CA VAL A 55 -4.34 7.47 3.38
C VAL A 55 -5.61 7.68 2.58
N THR A 56 -5.49 8.32 1.41
CA THR A 56 -6.61 8.59 0.50
C THR A 56 -6.47 7.74 -0.76
N TRP A 57 -7.51 6.99 -1.08
CA TRP A 57 -7.56 6.10 -2.24
C TRP A 57 -8.29 6.77 -3.40
N LEU A 58 -7.69 6.74 -4.59
CA LEU A 58 -8.20 7.41 -5.79
C LEU A 58 -8.25 6.41 -6.95
N ASP A 59 -9.31 6.46 -7.75
CA ASP A 59 -9.33 5.69 -8.99
C ASP A 59 -8.35 6.25 -10.03
N CYS A 60 -7.79 5.37 -10.84
CA CYS A 60 -6.97 5.70 -12.01
C CYS A 60 -7.61 6.71 -12.98
N ALA A 61 -8.94 6.66 -13.11
CA ALA A 61 -9.69 7.54 -13.99
C ALA A 61 -9.97 8.91 -13.38
N THR A 62 -9.70 9.09 -12.09
CA THR A 62 -9.92 10.36 -11.39
C THR A 62 -8.79 11.32 -11.78
N PRO A 63 -9.11 12.50 -12.34
CA PRO A 63 -8.12 13.53 -12.60
C PRO A 63 -7.35 13.83 -11.32
N SER A 64 -6.03 13.87 -11.42
CA SER A 64 -5.16 14.26 -10.33
C SER A 64 -5.58 15.66 -9.83
N PRO A 65 -6.11 15.81 -8.60
CA PRO A 65 -6.21 17.12 -7.99
C PRO A 65 -4.82 17.77 -8.00
N LYS A 66 -4.77 19.08 -8.23
CA LYS A 66 -3.54 19.86 -8.05
C LYS A 66 -3.03 19.55 -6.65
N SER A 67 -1.75 19.15 -6.55
CA SER A 67 -1.15 18.82 -5.26
C SER A 67 -1.30 20.02 -4.35
N GLU A 68 -2.01 19.85 -3.24
CA GLU A 68 -1.91 20.77 -2.10
C GLU A 68 -0.43 20.81 -1.70
N GLU A 69 0.18 21.99 -1.80
CA GLU A 69 1.60 22.19 -1.58
C GLU A 69 1.98 21.76 -0.15
N GLY A 70 2.99 20.87 -0.06
CA GLY A 70 3.83 20.75 1.14
C GLY A 70 3.66 19.54 2.05
N ARG A 71 2.61 18.72 1.94
CA ARG A 71 2.38 17.59 2.89
C ARG A 71 1.78 16.31 2.31
N THR A 72 1.68 16.22 0.98
CA THR A 72 1.05 15.07 0.32
C THR A 72 2.08 14.27 -0.46
N LEU A 73 2.27 13.01 -0.08
CA LEU A 73 2.95 12.02 -0.92
C LEU A 73 1.94 11.34 -1.82
N ARG A 74 2.28 11.18 -3.10
CA ARG A 74 1.41 10.53 -4.08
C ARG A 74 2.08 9.30 -4.67
N PHE A 75 1.36 8.18 -4.66
CA PHE A 75 1.78 6.91 -5.22
C PHE A 75 0.75 6.37 -6.22
N LEU A 76 1.23 5.54 -7.14
CA LEU A 76 0.44 4.81 -8.11
C LEU A 76 0.62 3.31 -7.86
N VAL A 77 -0.49 2.61 -7.62
CA VAL A 77 -0.55 1.15 -7.54
C VAL A 77 -1.30 0.63 -8.75
N ARG A 78 -0.70 -0.33 -9.46
CA ARG A 78 -1.30 -1.00 -10.61
C ARG A 78 -1.59 -2.45 -10.25
N LEU A 79 -2.85 -2.84 -10.28
CA LEU A 79 -3.26 -4.24 -10.14
C LEU A 79 -3.12 -4.89 -11.51
N ARG A 80 -2.27 -5.90 -11.64
CA ARG A 80 -1.81 -6.48 -12.91
C ARG A 80 -2.30 -7.92 -13.06
N GLN A 81 -2.82 -8.24 -14.24
CA GLN A 81 -3.14 -9.62 -14.63
C GLN A 81 -1.90 -10.40 -15.10
N ASP A 82 -0.86 -9.69 -15.54
CA ASP A 82 0.37 -10.28 -16.04
C ASP A 82 1.42 -10.42 -14.93
N VAL A 83 1.95 -11.63 -14.75
CA VAL A 83 3.11 -11.88 -13.90
C VAL A 83 4.36 -11.89 -14.79
N PRO A 84 5.39 -11.08 -14.50
CA PRO A 84 6.64 -11.16 -15.22
C PRO A 84 7.22 -12.58 -15.22
N ARG A 85 7.66 -13.08 -16.39
CA ARG A 85 8.05 -14.49 -16.59
C ARG A 85 9.10 -15.03 -15.60
N TYR A 86 9.96 -14.17 -15.06
CA TYR A 86 10.98 -14.56 -14.10
C TYR A 86 10.42 -14.91 -12.71
N TYR A 87 9.22 -14.45 -12.38
CA TYR A 87 8.53 -14.75 -11.12
C TYR A 87 7.71 -16.04 -11.14
N LEU A 88 7.56 -16.70 -12.29
CA LEU A 88 6.74 -17.91 -12.43
C LEU A 88 7.34 -19.17 -11.77
N ARG A 89 8.55 -19.08 -11.21
CA ARG A 89 9.29 -20.24 -10.68
C ARG A 89 9.11 -20.48 -9.17
N GLU A 90 8.75 -19.45 -8.41
CA GLU A 90 8.53 -19.54 -6.96
C GLU A 90 7.39 -18.61 -6.57
N VAL A 91 6.37 -19.12 -5.88
CA VAL A 91 5.30 -18.28 -5.33
C VAL A 91 5.78 -17.77 -3.97
N SER A 92 6.28 -16.54 -3.94
CA SER A 92 6.67 -15.82 -2.72
C SER A 92 6.15 -14.39 -2.76
N LEU A 93 6.23 -13.69 -1.63
CA LEU A 93 5.87 -12.27 -1.57
C LEU A 93 6.60 -11.42 -2.62
N ARG A 94 7.87 -11.74 -2.89
CA ARG A 94 8.70 -11.12 -3.93
C ARG A 94 8.09 -11.20 -5.33
N THR A 95 7.12 -12.10 -5.52
CA THR A 95 6.41 -12.35 -6.77
C THR A 95 5.00 -11.79 -6.78
N MET A 96 4.46 -11.37 -5.62
CA MET A 96 3.12 -10.78 -5.50
C MET A 96 3.10 -9.29 -5.84
N GLY A 97 4.22 -8.59 -5.72
CA GLY A 97 4.30 -7.18 -6.04
C GLY A 97 5.70 -6.72 -6.41
N ARG A 98 5.79 -5.46 -6.85
CA ARG A 98 7.04 -4.77 -7.11
C ARG A 98 6.88 -3.25 -7.04
N ALA A 99 7.64 -2.62 -6.15
CA ALA A 99 7.92 -1.20 -6.18
C ALA A 99 9.01 -0.84 -7.20
N TYR A 100 8.81 0.25 -7.93
CA TYR A 100 9.78 0.77 -8.90
C TYR A 100 10.52 1.96 -8.28
N LEU A 101 11.75 1.70 -7.84
CA LEU A 101 12.64 2.68 -7.21
C LEU A 101 13.75 3.09 -8.19
N SER A 102 14.17 4.35 -8.11
CA SER A 102 15.40 4.89 -8.71
C SER A 102 16.64 4.39 -7.97
N ASP A 103 17.82 4.69 -8.51
CA ASP A 103 19.10 4.43 -7.83
C ASP A 103 19.24 5.19 -6.50
N SER A 104 18.53 6.32 -6.34
CA SER A 104 18.42 7.06 -5.08
C SER A 104 17.46 6.41 -4.06
N GLY A 105 16.79 5.31 -4.44
CA GLY A 105 15.82 4.60 -3.60
C GLY A 105 14.43 5.27 -3.58
N GLU A 106 14.17 6.23 -4.46
CA GLU A 106 12.91 6.94 -4.55
C GLU A 106 12.02 6.33 -5.63
N GLY A 107 10.72 6.24 -5.37
CA GLY A 107 9.78 5.74 -6.38
C GLY A 107 8.37 6.22 -6.11
N TYR A 108 7.54 6.16 -7.14
CA TYR A 108 6.12 6.53 -7.02
C TYR A 108 5.17 5.49 -7.61
N VAL A 109 5.67 4.40 -8.20
CA VAL A 109 4.85 3.37 -8.85
C VAL A 109 5.12 2.01 -8.24
N ALA A 110 4.07 1.25 -7.98
CA ALA A 110 4.13 -0.17 -7.63
C ALA A 110 3.15 -1.01 -8.46
N ASP A 111 3.53 -2.26 -8.69
CA ASP A 111 2.67 -3.31 -9.23
C ASP A 111 2.26 -4.30 -8.16
N VAL A 112 1.03 -4.77 -8.23
CA VAL A 112 0.56 -5.98 -7.54
C VAL A 112 0.12 -6.98 -8.60
N TYR A 113 0.70 -8.17 -8.58
CA TYR A 113 0.48 -9.22 -9.55
C TYR A 113 -0.62 -10.17 -9.05
N CYS A 114 -1.87 -9.92 -9.44
CA CYS A 114 -3.05 -10.62 -8.92
C CYS A 114 -2.98 -12.15 -9.04
N PRO A 115 -2.50 -12.76 -10.15
CA PRO A 115 -2.39 -14.22 -10.21
C PRO A 115 -1.42 -14.83 -9.19
N ALA A 116 -0.35 -14.11 -8.83
CA ALA A 116 0.58 -14.57 -7.79
C ALA A 116 -0.06 -14.50 -6.40
N VAL A 117 -0.87 -13.46 -6.15
CA VAL A 117 -1.67 -13.34 -4.93
C VAL A 117 -2.73 -14.43 -4.84
N GLU A 118 -3.47 -14.68 -5.92
CA GLU A 118 -4.47 -15.75 -6.01
C GLU A 118 -3.85 -17.12 -5.70
N ALA A 119 -2.69 -17.43 -6.29
CA ALA A 119 -1.97 -18.67 -6.04
C ALA A 119 -1.63 -18.87 -4.55
N LEU A 120 -1.26 -17.80 -3.84
CA LEU A 120 -1.02 -17.86 -2.39
C LEU A 120 -2.32 -17.94 -1.58
N ALA A 121 -3.38 -17.24 -2.02
CA ALA A 121 -4.70 -17.27 -1.41
C ALA A 121 -5.34 -18.68 -1.42
N GLN A 122 -4.96 -19.53 -2.38
CA GLN A 122 -5.40 -20.94 -2.44
C GLN A 122 -4.96 -21.77 -1.23
N LEU A 123 -3.99 -21.30 -0.43
CA LEU A 123 -3.66 -21.90 0.87
C LEU A 123 -4.77 -21.68 1.93
N ARG A 124 -5.78 -20.85 1.63
CA ARG A 124 -7.00 -20.57 2.41
C ARG A 124 -6.77 -20.08 3.84
N VAL A 125 -5.65 -19.43 4.11
CA VAL A 125 -5.37 -18.83 5.43
C VAL A 125 -5.85 -17.38 5.50
N ALA A 126 -5.68 -16.61 4.43
CA ALA A 126 -6.15 -15.24 4.27
C ALA A 126 -6.95 -15.10 2.97
N SER A 127 -7.88 -14.14 2.92
CA SER A 127 -8.64 -13.86 1.70
C SER A 127 -7.75 -13.23 0.63
N GLU A 128 -8.11 -13.40 -0.64
CA GLU A 128 -7.39 -12.78 -1.75
C GLU A 128 -7.35 -11.25 -1.61
N SER A 129 -8.48 -10.58 -1.34
CA SER A 129 -8.51 -9.13 -1.14
C SER A 129 -7.65 -8.68 0.05
N SER A 130 -7.60 -9.45 1.14
CA SER A 130 -6.67 -9.17 2.25
C SER A 130 -5.22 -9.26 1.80
N LEU A 131 -4.85 -10.26 1.01
CA LEU A 131 -3.50 -10.40 0.52
C LEU A 131 -3.13 -9.32 -0.51
N ILE A 132 -4.07 -8.93 -1.38
CA ILE A 132 -3.87 -7.78 -2.27
C ILE A 132 -3.61 -6.53 -1.43
N GLY A 133 -4.47 -6.22 -0.45
CA GLY A 133 -4.30 -5.03 0.40
C GLY A 133 -2.98 -5.01 1.18
N TYR A 134 -2.61 -6.13 1.77
CA TYR A 134 -1.33 -6.25 2.48
C TYR A 134 -0.12 -6.18 1.53
N THR A 135 -0.23 -6.73 0.32
CA THR A 135 0.81 -6.58 -0.72
C THR A 135 0.92 -5.12 -1.16
N MET A 136 -0.20 -4.41 -1.35
CA MET A 136 -0.19 -2.97 -1.62
C MET A 136 0.52 -2.21 -0.49
N ALA A 137 0.27 -2.57 0.77
CA ALA A 137 0.95 -1.95 1.91
C ALA A 137 2.47 -2.24 1.91
N HIS A 138 2.89 -3.45 1.60
CA HIS A 138 4.30 -3.82 1.46
C HIS A 138 5.00 -2.97 0.38
N GLU A 139 4.41 -2.89 -0.81
CA GLU A 139 5.01 -2.12 -1.91
C GLU A 139 5.00 -0.61 -1.64
N LEU A 140 3.93 -0.08 -1.03
CA LEU A 140 3.92 1.31 -0.56
C LEU A 140 5.01 1.55 0.49
N GLY A 141 5.27 0.58 1.35
CA GLY A 141 6.41 0.59 2.28
C GLY A 141 7.72 0.79 1.53
N HIS A 142 7.99 0.01 0.48
CA HIS A 142 9.17 0.23 -0.37
C HIS A 142 9.23 1.64 -0.98
N LEU A 143 8.12 2.17 -1.48
CA LEU A 143 8.08 3.52 -2.05
C LEU A 143 8.33 4.62 -0.99
N LEU A 144 7.99 4.35 0.27
CA LEU A 144 8.18 5.28 1.39
C LEU A 144 9.58 5.23 1.98
N ILE A 145 10.14 4.05 2.19
CA ILE A 145 11.38 3.86 2.98
C ILE A 145 12.53 3.22 2.20
N GLY A 146 12.35 3.02 0.89
CA GLY A 146 13.37 2.53 -0.02
C GLY A 146 13.45 1.00 -0.09
N PRO A 147 14.52 0.48 -0.72
CA PRO A 147 14.67 -0.95 -0.91
C PRO A 147 15.01 -1.67 0.40
N GLY A 148 14.68 -2.96 0.46
CA GLY A 148 15.07 -3.85 1.55
C GLY A 148 13.88 -4.35 2.36
N HIS A 149 14.05 -5.54 2.90
CA HIS A 149 13.04 -6.22 3.70
C HIS A 149 13.40 -6.19 5.19
N ALA A 150 12.39 -6.32 6.04
CA ALA A 150 12.54 -6.55 7.46
C ALA A 150 12.59 -8.05 7.78
N ALA A 151 13.09 -8.41 8.95
CA ALA A 151 13.05 -9.79 9.43
C ALA A 151 11.63 -10.26 9.80
N ARG A 152 10.70 -9.31 10.02
CA ARG A 152 9.32 -9.55 10.47
C ARG A 152 8.40 -8.42 10.06
N GLY A 153 7.09 -8.63 10.21
CA GLY A 153 6.08 -7.61 9.93
C GLY A 153 5.76 -7.51 8.45
N ILE A 154 5.04 -6.45 8.07
CA ILE A 154 4.58 -6.24 6.70
C ILE A 154 5.75 -6.22 5.71
N MET A 155 6.88 -5.58 6.05
CA MET A 155 8.06 -5.52 5.16
C MET A 155 8.89 -6.81 5.13
N SER A 156 8.42 -7.92 5.73
CA SER A 156 9.11 -9.21 5.62
C SER A 156 9.10 -9.73 4.18
N ALA A 157 10.19 -10.37 3.75
CA ALA A 157 10.33 -10.92 2.40
C ALA A 157 9.45 -12.15 2.15
N ASP A 158 9.11 -12.86 3.23
CA ASP A 158 8.43 -14.15 3.19
C ASP A 158 7.32 -14.17 4.24
N TRP A 159 6.07 -14.34 3.81
CA TRP A 159 4.94 -14.56 4.70
C TRP A 159 4.65 -16.05 4.81
N GLY A 160 5.07 -16.64 5.93
CA GLY A 160 4.74 -18.02 6.26
C GLY A 160 3.31 -18.16 6.80
N PRO A 161 2.90 -19.38 7.18
CA PRO A 161 1.56 -19.63 7.72
C PRO A 161 1.18 -18.74 8.92
N LEU A 162 2.16 -18.36 9.74
CA LEU A 162 1.95 -17.46 10.86
C LEU A 162 1.59 -16.04 10.40
N GLU A 163 2.35 -15.48 9.46
CA GLU A 163 2.10 -14.16 8.88
C GLU A 163 0.75 -14.14 8.14
N MET A 164 0.44 -15.20 7.38
CA MET A 164 -0.85 -15.35 6.72
C MET A 164 -2.00 -15.36 7.73
N SER A 165 -1.86 -16.08 8.86
CA SER A 165 -2.86 -16.04 9.93
C SER A 165 -2.97 -14.66 10.59
N ARG A 166 -1.87 -13.91 10.68
CA ARG A 166 -1.89 -12.54 11.20
C ARG A 166 -2.58 -11.60 10.23
N ILE A 167 -2.36 -11.71 8.93
CA ILE A 167 -3.06 -10.95 7.88
C ILE A 167 -4.57 -11.17 8.00
N ALA A 168 -5.01 -12.43 8.06
CA ALA A 168 -6.43 -12.78 8.18
C ALA A 168 -7.13 -12.18 9.41
N LYS A 169 -6.36 -11.85 10.47
CA LYS A 169 -6.84 -11.26 11.72
C LYS A 169 -6.51 -9.78 11.84
N ARG A 170 -5.89 -9.17 10.81
CA ARG A 170 -5.34 -7.82 10.84
C ARG A 170 -4.35 -7.56 11.98
N TRP A 171 -3.52 -8.56 12.30
CA TRP A 171 -2.48 -8.51 13.33
C TRP A 171 -1.06 -8.41 12.75
N LEU A 172 -0.93 -8.43 11.41
CA LEU A 172 0.36 -8.17 10.78
C LEU A 172 0.50 -6.66 10.62
N GLU A 173 1.57 -6.10 11.14
CA GLU A 173 1.82 -4.66 11.16
C GLU A 173 3.21 -4.35 10.61
N PHE A 174 3.44 -3.09 10.19
CA PHE A 174 4.78 -2.56 10.05
C PHE A 174 5.51 -2.63 11.39
N ASP A 175 6.75 -3.11 11.39
CA ASP A 175 7.50 -3.16 12.64
C ASP A 175 7.90 -1.74 13.11
N LEU A 176 8.45 -1.63 14.32
CA LEU A 176 8.81 -0.32 14.88
C LEU A 176 9.85 0.43 14.03
N ARG A 177 10.79 -0.29 13.39
CA ARG A 177 11.81 0.30 12.53
C ARG A 177 11.15 0.89 11.29
N ASP A 178 10.29 0.12 10.63
CA ASP A 178 9.60 0.53 9.41
C ASP A 178 8.65 1.70 9.67
N ARG A 179 7.85 1.64 10.75
CA ARG A 179 6.97 2.74 11.18
C ARG A 179 7.75 4.04 11.43
N THR A 180 8.90 3.94 12.08
CA THR A 180 9.78 5.09 12.37
C THR A 180 10.35 5.66 11.08
N ALA A 181 10.78 4.82 10.14
CA ALA A 181 11.30 5.25 8.86
C ALA A 181 10.21 5.92 8.00
N ILE A 182 9.00 5.36 7.96
CA ILE A 182 7.86 5.95 7.24
C ILE A 182 7.53 7.32 7.84
N ARG A 183 7.46 7.42 9.17
CA ARG A 183 7.22 8.70 9.85
C ARG A 183 8.27 9.76 9.48
N ARG A 184 9.56 9.39 9.48
CA ARG A 184 10.64 10.30 9.07
C ARG A 184 10.53 10.73 7.61
N ARG A 185 10.13 9.83 6.71
CA ARG A 185 9.88 10.14 5.29
C ARG A 185 8.81 11.22 5.15
N LEU A 186 7.72 11.08 5.91
CA LEU A 186 6.61 12.02 5.92
C LEU A 186 7.06 13.38 6.48
N GLU A 187 7.79 13.38 7.62
CA GLU A 187 8.36 14.58 8.23
C GLU A 187 9.34 15.32 7.33
N GLY A 188 10.20 14.59 6.60
CA GLY A 188 11.16 15.18 5.66
C GLY A 188 10.51 15.88 4.46
N GLN A 189 9.26 15.55 4.10
CA GLN A 189 8.52 16.31 3.08
C GLN A 189 7.99 17.63 3.62
N GLY A 190 7.55 17.68 4.88
CA GLY A 190 7.10 18.92 5.51
C GLY A 190 8.24 19.89 5.83
N GLY A 191 9.46 19.39 6.05
CA GLY A 191 10.63 20.19 6.44
C GLY A 191 11.26 21.02 5.31
N ASN A 192 11.10 20.64 4.04
CA ASN A 192 11.66 21.38 2.90
C ASN A 192 10.93 22.70 2.59
N PHE A 193 9.79 22.97 3.24
CA PHE A 193 8.97 24.17 3.01
C PHE A 193 9.06 25.21 4.13
N ALA A 194 9.81 24.95 5.20
CA ALA A 194 10.00 25.91 6.31
C ALA A 194 11.26 26.80 6.13
N ALA A 195 11.90 26.77 4.96
CA ALA A 195 13.19 27.41 4.70
C ALA A 195 13.17 28.44 3.55
N GLU A 196 12.01 28.85 3.06
CA GLU A 196 11.83 30.01 2.15
C GLU A 196 10.98 31.09 2.82
#